data_AF-A0A3P7L4E9-F1
#
_entry.id   AF-A0A3P7L4E9-F1
#
_cell.length_a   1.000
_cell.length_b   1.000
_cell.length_c   1.000
_cell.angle_alpha   90.00
_cell.angle_beta   90.00
_cell.angle_gamma   90.00
#
_symmetry.space_group_name_H-M   'P 1'
#
loop_
_entity.id
_entity.type
_entity.pdbx_description
1 polymer ?
#
loop_
_entity_poly.entity_id
_entity_poly.type
_entity_poly.pdbx_seq_one_letter_code
_entity_poly.pdbx_strand_id
1 'polypeptide(L)'
;MDSLGPSTSSLPPMEPAGVLENLRVDVVDSNSCPQMDMYMRNRDLVRKIYANFSNPKGLCLIINNENFASMPRRQGTEIDCVNLKNLFVQIGYKVIIENDLTCKLKEPEKVDTLNLVGY
;
A
#
# COMPACT_ATOMS: atom_id res chain seq x y z
N MET A 1 47.98 -26.91 -0.04
CA MET A 1 46.90 -26.65 -1.01
C MET A 1 45.61 -26.74 -0.22
N ASP A 2 45.13 -25.63 0.31
CA ASP A 2 43.81 -25.59 0.97
C ASP A 2 43.04 -24.45 0.31
N SER A 3 42.12 -24.82 -0.59
CA SER A 3 41.26 -23.88 -1.29
C SER A 3 40.09 -23.48 -0.39
N LEU A 4 40.06 -22.21 0.04
CA LEU A 4 38.86 -21.58 0.56
C LEU A 4 37.91 -21.30 -0.60
N GLY A 5 36.93 -22.19 -0.81
CA GLY A 5 35.78 -21.90 -1.66
C GLY A 5 34.83 -20.92 -0.99
N PRO A 6 34.10 -20.07 -1.73
CA PRO A 6 33.15 -19.13 -1.14
C PRO A 6 31.94 -19.90 -0.61
N SER A 7 31.69 -19.77 0.70
CA SER A 7 30.49 -20.26 1.35
C SER A 7 29.27 -19.45 0.89
N THR A 8 28.61 -19.91 -0.17
CA THR A 8 27.25 -19.45 -0.49
C THR A 8 26.31 -19.99 0.58
N SER A 9 26.13 -19.23 1.65
CA SER A 9 25.11 -19.49 2.66
C SER A 9 23.74 -19.24 2.05
N SER A 10 23.20 -20.24 1.34
CA SER A 10 21.79 -20.25 0.98
C SER A 10 20.99 -20.51 2.26
N LEU A 11 20.69 -19.44 2.99
CA LEU A 11 19.69 -19.49 4.05
C LEU A 11 18.39 -20.06 3.45
N PRO A 12 17.70 -20.98 4.16
CA PRO A 12 16.44 -21.52 3.69
C PRO A 12 15.43 -20.37 3.51
N PRO A 13 14.42 -20.53 2.62
CA PRO A 13 13.31 -19.59 2.54
C PRO A 13 12.72 -19.46 3.92
N MET A 14 12.75 -18.25 4.48
CA MET A 14 12.12 -17.96 5.75
C MET A 14 10.60 -18.07 5.49
N GLU A 15 9.95 -19.06 6.10
CA GLU A 15 8.48 -19.08 6.20
C GLU A 15 8.04 -17.72 6.74
N PRO A 16 7.05 -17.04 6.13
CA PRO A 16 6.75 -15.67 6.47
C PRO A 16 6.09 -15.60 7.85
N ALA A 17 6.91 -15.51 8.90
CA ALA A 17 6.48 -15.15 10.23
C ALA A 17 6.14 -13.65 10.20
N GLY A 18 4.85 -13.32 10.37
CA GLY A 18 4.38 -11.93 10.36
C GLY A 18 3.38 -11.60 9.26
N VAL A 19 2.91 -12.57 8.46
CA VAL A 19 1.74 -12.32 7.62
C VAL A 19 0.55 -12.06 8.55
N LEU A 20 -0.07 -10.89 8.41
CA LEU A 20 -1.28 -10.48 9.11
C LEU A 20 -2.51 -11.26 8.59
N GLU A 21 -2.42 -12.58 8.44
CA GLU A 21 -3.47 -13.44 7.84
C GLU A 21 -4.78 -13.37 8.62
N ASN A 22 -4.68 -13.12 9.92
CA ASN A 22 -5.83 -13.04 10.84
C ASN A 22 -6.15 -11.61 11.29
N LEU A 23 -5.53 -10.60 10.67
CA LEU A 23 -5.89 -9.22 11.00
C LEU A 23 -7.33 -8.99 10.52
N ARG A 24 -8.20 -8.69 11.48
CA ARG A 24 -9.57 -8.23 11.24
C ARG A 24 -9.70 -6.84 11.83
N VAL A 25 -10.07 -5.89 11.00
CA VAL A 25 -10.47 -4.56 11.47
C VAL A 25 -11.90 -4.64 11.98
N ASP A 26 -12.08 -4.42 13.29
CA ASP A 26 -13.39 -4.54 13.95
C ASP A 26 -14.37 -3.43 13.57
N VAL A 27 -13.87 -2.21 13.33
CA VAL A 27 -14.69 -1.03 13.03
C VAL A 27 -14.02 -0.19 11.95
N VAL A 28 -14.78 0.17 10.93
CA VAL A 28 -14.36 1.09 9.86
C VAL A 28 -15.34 2.25 9.82
N ASP A 29 -14.83 3.47 9.95
CA ASP A 29 -15.66 4.68 9.82
C ASP A 29 -16.21 4.80 8.39
N SER A 30 -17.47 4.44 8.16
CA SER A 30 -18.12 4.57 6.86
C SER A 30 -19.13 5.72 6.84
N ASN A 31 -19.56 6.13 5.65
CA ASN A 31 -20.66 7.08 5.46
C ASN A 31 -22.01 6.57 6.01
N SER A 32 -22.13 5.28 6.29
CA SER A 32 -23.27 4.63 6.93
C SER A 32 -23.11 4.42 8.44
N CYS A 33 -21.98 4.83 9.02
CA CYS A 33 -21.67 4.59 10.43
C CYS A 33 -22.39 5.60 11.33
N PRO A 34 -22.94 5.22 12.50
CA PRO A 34 -23.54 6.15 13.47
C PRO A 34 -22.60 7.30 13.90
N GLN A 35 -21.29 7.05 13.82
CA GLN A 35 -20.22 8.02 14.02
C GLN A 35 -20.33 9.23 13.07
N MET A 36 -20.83 9.03 11.84
CA MET A 36 -21.03 10.10 10.86
C MET A 36 -22.17 11.04 11.30
N ASP A 37 -23.28 10.48 11.81
CA ASP A 37 -24.39 11.26 12.36
C ASP A 37 -23.95 12.06 13.59
N MET A 38 -23.15 11.44 14.47
CA MET A 38 -22.58 12.11 15.64
C MET A 38 -21.64 13.25 15.22
N TYR A 39 -20.77 13.00 14.24
CA TYR A 39 -19.87 14.00 13.67
C TYR A 39 -20.68 15.20 13.16
N MET A 40 -21.69 14.98 12.31
CA MET A 40 -22.47 16.07 11.71
C MET A 40 -23.32 16.87 12.69
N ARG A 41 -23.83 16.24 13.77
CA ARG A 41 -24.68 16.91 14.76
C ARG A 41 -23.90 17.72 15.79
N ASN A 42 -22.63 17.40 16.03
CA ASN A 42 -21.80 18.07 17.04
C ASN A 42 -20.81 19.05 16.41
N ARG A 43 -21.16 20.35 16.43
CA ARG A 43 -20.31 21.42 15.86
C ARG A 43 -18.90 21.49 16.45
N ASP A 44 -18.72 21.06 17.70
CA ASP A 44 -17.40 21.05 18.33
C ASP A 44 -16.54 19.87 17.83
N LEU A 45 -17.16 18.74 17.47
CA LEU A 45 -16.46 17.61 16.87
C LEU A 45 -16.10 17.85 15.41
N VAL A 46 -16.99 18.47 14.61
CA VAL A 46 -16.69 18.84 13.22
C VAL A 46 -15.43 19.68 13.11
N ARG A 47 -15.19 20.58 14.09
CA ARG A 47 -14.00 21.44 14.12
C ARG A 47 -12.73 20.76 14.65
N LYS A 48 -12.85 19.61 15.32
CA LYS A 48 -11.72 18.92 15.98
C LYS A 48 -11.30 17.63 15.28
N ILE A 49 -12.16 17.04 14.45
CA ILE A 49 -11.93 15.74 13.80
C ILE A 49 -11.95 15.92 12.27
N TYR A 50 -10.99 15.32 11.59
CA TYR A 50 -10.98 15.26 10.12
C TYR A 50 -12.09 14.35 9.62
N ALA A 51 -12.91 14.84 8.69
CA ALA A 51 -13.89 14.01 8.00
C ALA A 51 -13.16 13.00 7.10
N ASN A 52 -13.33 11.70 7.39
CA ASN A 52 -12.74 10.60 6.60
C ASN A 52 -13.74 9.46 6.41
N PHE A 53 -14.97 9.79 5.98
CA PHE A 53 -16.10 8.87 5.89
C PHE A 53 -16.45 8.45 4.45
N SER A 54 -15.65 8.87 3.46
CA SER A 54 -15.87 8.54 2.05
C SER A 54 -15.75 7.04 1.77
N ASN A 55 -16.39 6.56 0.70
CA ASN A 55 -16.25 5.19 0.22
C ASN A 55 -15.98 5.18 -1.31
N PRO A 56 -14.76 4.85 -1.77
CA PRO A 56 -13.57 4.55 -0.96
C PRO A 56 -13.11 5.78 -0.15
N LYS A 57 -12.42 5.56 0.97
CA LYS A 57 -11.88 6.66 1.82
C LYS A 57 -10.88 7.54 1.06
N GLY A 58 -10.13 6.91 0.16
CA GLY A 58 -9.14 7.56 -0.68
C GLY A 58 -8.28 6.54 -1.41
N LEU A 59 -7.20 7.03 -2.00
CA LEU A 59 -6.17 6.22 -2.63
C LEU A 59 -5.01 5.98 -1.65
N CYS A 60 -4.44 4.77 -1.68
CA CYS A 60 -3.21 4.42 -0.99
C CYS A 60 -2.21 3.92 -2.03
N LEU A 61 -1.13 4.66 -2.27
CA LEU A 61 -0.04 4.24 -3.14
C LEU A 61 1.07 3.63 -2.30
N ILE A 62 1.37 2.35 -2.55
CA ILE A 62 2.48 1.62 -1.94
C ILE A 62 3.57 1.48 -3.00
N ILE A 63 4.75 2.05 -2.73
CA ILE A 63 5.94 1.86 -3.56
C ILE A 63 6.82 0.84 -2.85
N ASN A 64 6.89 -0.35 -3.42
CA ASN A 64 7.64 -1.47 -2.86
C ASN A 64 8.92 -1.70 -3.68
N ASN A 65 10.01 -1.03 -3.29
CA ASN A 65 11.31 -1.21 -3.91
C ASN A 65 12.10 -2.26 -3.14
N GLU A 66 12.22 -3.44 -3.74
CA GLU A 66 12.97 -4.59 -3.26
C GLU A 66 14.36 -4.65 -3.90
N ASN A 67 14.45 -4.40 -5.20
CA ASN A 67 15.65 -4.55 -6.00
C ASN A 67 16.25 -3.18 -6.34
N PHE A 68 17.57 -3.05 -6.16
CA PHE A 68 18.31 -1.83 -6.44
C PHE A 68 19.53 -2.13 -7.31
N ALA A 69 19.87 -1.20 -8.21
CA ALA A 69 20.96 -1.39 -9.16
C ALA A 69 22.35 -1.47 -8.50
N SER A 70 22.57 -0.70 -7.43
CA SER A 70 23.87 -0.60 -6.74
C SER A 70 23.79 -0.87 -5.24
N MET A 71 22.60 -1.19 -4.71
CA MET A 71 22.38 -1.43 -3.28
C MET A 71 21.88 -2.86 -3.06
N PRO A 72 22.08 -3.44 -1.86
CA PRO A 72 21.58 -4.76 -1.53
C PRO A 72 20.06 -4.87 -1.69
N ARG A 73 19.58 -6.07 -2.05
CA ARG A 73 18.17 -6.42 -2.10
C ARG A 73 17.53 -6.32 -0.71
N ARG A 74 16.34 -5.74 -0.61
CA ARG A 74 15.54 -5.64 0.62
C ARG A 74 14.62 -6.86 0.79
N GLN A 75 15.20 -8.02 1.09
CA GLN A 75 14.43 -9.25 1.33
C GLN A 75 13.39 -9.04 2.45
N GLY A 76 12.18 -9.56 2.27
CA GLY A 76 11.08 -9.45 3.23
C GLY A 76 10.13 -8.27 2.98
N THR A 77 10.49 -7.32 2.10
CA THR A 77 9.62 -6.18 1.75
C THR A 77 8.32 -6.61 1.05
N GLU A 78 8.30 -7.79 0.43
CA GLU A 78 7.11 -8.42 -0.11
C GLU A 78 6.07 -8.75 0.97
N ILE A 79 6.54 -9.16 2.15
CA ILE A 79 5.69 -9.45 3.31
C ILE A 79 5.07 -8.15 3.84
N ASP A 80 5.87 -7.10 3.97
CA ASP A 80 5.40 -5.77 4.34
C ASP A 80 4.35 -5.26 3.35
N CYS A 81 4.60 -5.41 2.05
CA CYS A 81 3.68 -4.98 0.99
C CYS A 81 2.32 -5.68 1.09
N VAL A 82 2.31 -7.01 1.29
CA VAL A 82 1.08 -7.80 1.48
C VAL A 82 0.34 -7.36 2.74
N ASN A 83 1.04 -7.19 3.85
CA ASN A 83 0.45 -6.77 5.11
C ASN A 83 -0.20 -5.38 5.03
N LEU A 84 0.50 -4.41 4.44
CA LEU A 84 -0.03 -3.06 4.27
C LEU A 84 -1.22 -3.05 3.30
N LYS A 85 -1.15 -3.79 2.19
CA LYS A 85 -2.29 -3.93 1.27
C LYS A 85 -3.52 -4.46 2.01
N ASN A 86 -3.37 -5.54 2.77
CA ASN A 86 -4.47 -6.16 3.50
C ASN A 86 -5.08 -5.19 4.52
N LEU A 87 -4.23 -4.48 5.29
CA LEU A 87 -4.68 -3.47 6.24
C LEU A 87 -5.44 -2.33 5.55
N PHE A 88 -4.85 -1.70 4.52
CA PHE A 88 -5.45 -0.53 3.86
C PHE A 88 -6.74 -0.83 3.11
N VAL A 89 -6.87 -2.04 2.54
CA VAL A 89 -8.13 -2.52 1.96
C VAL A 89 -9.19 -2.67 3.06
N GLN A 90 -8.84 -3.28 4.20
CA GLN A 90 -9.78 -3.48 5.31
C GLN A 90 -10.27 -2.15 5.89
N ILE A 91 -9.41 -1.12 6.00
CA ILE A 91 -9.84 0.21 6.46
C ILE A 91 -10.50 1.05 5.35
N GLY A 92 -10.73 0.52 4.14
CA GLY A 92 -11.56 1.15 3.11
C GLY A 92 -10.84 2.05 2.10
N TYR A 93 -9.52 1.90 1.93
CA TYR A 93 -8.76 2.59 0.88
C TYR A 93 -8.66 1.74 -0.39
N LYS A 94 -8.58 2.41 -1.53
CA LYS A 94 -8.21 1.78 -2.80
C LYS A 94 -6.68 1.77 -2.91
N VAL A 95 -6.09 0.58 -2.79
CA VAL A 95 -4.64 0.39 -2.79
C VAL A 95 -4.11 0.20 -4.22
N ILE A 96 -3.04 0.91 -4.55
CA ILE A 96 -2.24 0.78 -5.78
C ILE A 96 -0.82 0.43 -5.35
N ILE A 97 -0.21 -0.56 -6.01
CA ILE A 97 1.13 -1.03 -5.66
C ILE A 97 2.01 -0.90 -6.91
N GLU A 98 3.13 -0.21 -6.76
CA GLU A 98 4.19 -0.12 -7.76
C GLU A 98 5.46 -0.75 -7.19
N ASN A 99 6.06 -1.70 -7.91
CA ASN A 99 7.27 -2.37 -7.47
C ASN A 99 8.49 -1.85 -8.23
N ASP A 100 9.62 -1.72 -7.53
CA ASP A 100 10.95 -1.40 -8.10
C ASP A 100 10.95 -0.18 -9.04
N LEU A 101 10.41 0.94 -8.58
CA LEU A 101 10.41 2.18 -9.33
C LEU A 101 11.82 2.80 -9.37
N THR A 102 12.21 3.27 -10.55
CA THR A 102 13.41 4.09 -10.71
C THR A 102 13.12 5.55 -10.38
N CYS A 103 14.14 6.32 -9.99
CA CYS A 103 13.99 7.75 -9.65
C CYS A 103 13.58 8.64 -10.84
N LYS A 104 13.58 8.11 -12.08
CA LYS A 104 13.03 8.84 -13.21
C LYS A 104 11.51 8.92 -13.03
N LEU A 105 10.98 10.13 -12.91
CA LEU A 105 9.55 10.38 -13.06
C LEU A 105 9.10 9.70 -14.35
N LYS A 106 8.09 8.82 -14.28
CA LYS A 106 7.28 8.50 -15.45
C LYS A 106 6.75 9.84 -15.95
N GLU A 107 7.20 10.31 -17.12
CA GLU A 107 6.53 11.43 -17.78
C GLU A 107 5.04 11.06 -17.92
N PRO A 108 4.10 11.99 -17.69
CA PRO A 108 2.69 11.68 -17.85
C PRO A 108 2.49 11.10 -19.25
N GLU A 109 1.94 9.88 -19.33
CA GLU A 109 1.51 9.31 -20.61
C GLU A 109 0.62 10.34 -21.29
N LYS A 110 1.01 10.75 -22.51
CA LYS A 110 0.16 11.58 -23.34
C LYS A 110 -1.13 10.79 -23.56
N VAL A 111 -2.23 11.27 -22.99
CA VAL A 111 -3.56 10.77 -23.35
C VAL A 111 -3.71 10.97 -24.85
N ASP A 112 -3.82 9.88 -25.59
CA ASP A 112 -4.02 9.91 -27.04
C ASP A 112 -5.26 10.73 -27.35
N THR A 113 -5.05 11.95 -27.87
CA THR A 113 -6.12 12.87 -28.29
C THR A 113 -6.78 12.44 -29.61
N LEU A 114 -6.56 11.21 -30.07
CA LEU A 114 -7.03 10.72 -31.37
C LEU A 114 -8.40 10.02 -31.36
N ASN A 115 -9.07 9.89 -30.21
CA ASN A 115 -10.40 9.24 -30.14
C ASN A 115 -11.59 10.20 -29.90
N LEU A 116 -11.45 11.50 -30.16
CA LEU A 116 -12.55 12.47 -30.03
C LEU A 116 -13.16 12.96 -31.36
N VAL A 117 -12.89 12.29 -32.48
CA VAL A 117 -13.62 12.52 -33.73
C VAL A 117 -14.42 11.26 -34.07
N GLY A 118 -15.60 11.13 -33.49
CA GLY A 118 -16.56 10.09 -33.86
C GLY A 118 -17.55 9.78 -32.75
N TYR A 119 -18.60 10.59 -32.65
CA TYR A 119 -20.04 10.24 -32.65
C TYR A 119 -20.83 11.42 -32.08
#